data_AF-A0A2C6MGU1-F1
#
_entry.id   AF-A0A2C6MGU1-F1
#
_cell.length_a   1.000
_cell.length_b   1.000
_cell.length_c   1.000
_cell.angle_alpha   90.00
_cell.angle_beta   90.00
_cell.angle_gamma   90.00
#
_symmetry.space_group_name_H-M   'P 1'
#
loop_
_entity.id
_entity.type
_entity.pdbx_description
1 polymer ?
#
loop_
_entity_poly.entity_id
_entity_poly.type
_entity_poly.pdbx_seq_one_letter_code
_entity_poly.pdbx_strand_id
1 'polypeptide(L)'
;MSRSICQLSGTRLSDRGIRKIIDKYCRQVGLKNNISPHAIRHSFATHLLDNGADLRSVQELLGHVSLSTTQIYTHVTKQKLKKVYKMNHPRA
;
A
#
# COMPACT_ATOMS: atom_id res chain seq x y z
N MET A 1 14.88 -13.09 11.19
CA MET A 1 14.29 -11.77 10.86
C MET A 1 14.26 -10.91 12.12
N SER A 2 15.28 -10.06 12.29
CA SER A 2 15.36 -9.12 13.41
C SER A 2 14.25 -8.07 13.28
N ARG A 3 13.38 -7.95 14.28
CA ARG A 3 12.22 -7.04 14.26
C ARG A 3 12.53 -5.81 15.12
N SER A 4 12.85 -4.70 14.49
CA SER A 4 13.52 -3.52 15.08
C SER A 4 12.62 -2.46 15.71
N ILE A 5 11.32 -2.72 15.94
CA ILE A 5 10.38 -1.69 16.40
C ILE A 5 9.87 -2.00 17.82
N CYS A 6 10.27 -1.15 18.77
CA CYS A 6 9.94 -1.24 20.19
C CYS A 6 9.14 -0.02 20.66
N GLN A 7 8.35 -0.21 21.72
CA GLN A 7 7.72 0.86 22.49
C GLN A 7 8.77 1.55 23.36
N LEU A 8 8.43 2.75 23.85
CA LEU A 8 9.23 3.50 24.82
C LEU A 8 9.53 2.70 26.10
N SER A 9 8.66 1.75 26.46
CA SER A 9 8.83 0.81 27.57
C SER A 9 9.81 -0.35 27.28
N GLY A 10 10.47 -0.38 26.12
CA GLY A 10 11.36 -1.47 25.70
C GLY A 10 10.63 -2.75 25.24
N THR A 11 9.32 -2.80 25.38
CA THR A 11 8.47 -3.89 24.91
C THR A 11 8.21 -3.80 23.41
N ARG A 12 7.83 -4.91 22.77
CA ARG A 12 7.51 -4.93 21.33
C ARG A 12 6.37 -3.98 21.00
N LEU A 13 6.47 -3.28 19.87
CA LEU A 13 5.37 -2.46 19.39
C LEU A 13 4.20 -3.33 18.94
N SER A 14 3.06 -3.17 19.62
CA SER A 14 1.81 -3.83 19.25
C SER A 14 1.12 -3.13 18.09
N ASP A 15 0.27 -3.86 17.36
CA ASP A 15 -0.55 -3.29 16.28
C ASP A 15 -1.43 -2.13 16.74
N ARG A 16 -1.96 -2.23 17.97
CA ARG A 16 -2.68 -1.12 18.62
C ARG A 16 -1.80 0.10 18.85
N GLY A 17 -0.52 -0.10 19.17
CA GLY A 17 0.47 0.97 19.31
C GLY A 17 0.72 1.69 17.99
N ILE A 18 0.91 0.93 16.90
CA ILE A 18 1.05 1.50 15.54
C ILE A 18 -0.20 2.32 15.18
N ARG A 19 -1.40 1.79 15.44
CA ARG A 19 -2.66 2.49 15.15
C ARG A 19 -2.77 3.81 15.92
N LYS A 20 -2.44 3.82 17.22
CA LYS A 20 -2.42 5.06 18.01
C LYS A 20 -1.44 6.10 17.46
N ILE A 21 -0.28 5.68 16.98
CA ILE A 21 0.72 6.58 16.39
C ILE A 21 0.15 7.19 15.10
N ILE A 22 -0.43 6.38 14.22
CA ILE A 22 -1.06 6.86 12.98
C ILE A 22 -2.20 7.83 13.29
N ASP A 23 -3.10 7.46 14.21
CA ASP A 23 -4.23 8.31 14.61
C ASP A 23 -3.77 9.66 15.18
N LYS A 24 -2.68 9.67 15.97
CA LYS A 24 -2.08 10.90 16.50
C LYS A 24 -1.66 11.83 15.37
N TYR A 25 -0.90 11.33 14.38
CA TYR A 25 -0.45 12.16 13.26
C TYR A 25 -1.60 12.60 12.36
N CYS A 26 -2.58 11.73 12.11
CA CYS A 26 -3.77 12.09 11.31
C CYS A 26 -4.54 13.26 11.93
N ARG A 27 -4.70 13.26 13.26
CA ARG A 27 -5.31 14.37 13.98
C ARG A 27 -4.49 15.66 13.89
N GLN A 28 -3.16 15.57 13.95
CA GLN A 28 -2.28 16.75 13.83
C GLN A 28 -2.40 17.45 12.48
N VAL A 29 -2.60 16.69 11.39
CA VAL A 29 -2.77 17.25 10.04
C VAL A 29 -4.24 17.53 9.69
N GLY A 30 -5.18 17.41 10.65
CA GLY A 30 -6.60 17.72 10.44
C GLY A 30 -7.36 16.70 9.59
N LEU A 31 -6.81 15.49 9.39
CA LEU A 31 -7.51 14.42 8.66
C LEU A 31 -8.62 13.86 9.55
N LYS A 32 -9.87 14.05 9.12
CA LYS A 32 -11.07 13.60 9.85
C LYS A 32 -11.34 12.10 9.73
N ASN A 33 -10.66 11.41 8.81
CA ASN A 33 -10.89 9.99 8.55
C ASN A 33 -9.97 9.11 9.41
N ASN A 34 -10.52 8.03 9.96
CA ASN A 34 -9.74 7.00 10.64
C ASN A 34 -8.86 6.23 9.63
N ILE A 35 -7.65 6.73 9.39
CA ILE A 35 -6.68 6.09 8.49
C ILE A 35 -6.07 4.88 9.19
N SER A 36 -6.25 3.70 8.60
CA SER A 36 -5.64 2.46 9.09
C SER A 36 -4.30 2.17 8.39
N PRO A 37 -3.41 1.37 9.01
CA PRO A 37 -2.20 0.87 8.34
C PRO A 37 -2.49 0.22 6.97
N HIS A 38 -3.61 -0.50 6.84
CA HIS A 38 -4.02 -1.12 5.59
C HIS A 38 -4.38 -0.08 4.51
N ALA A 39 -5.06 1.02 4.88
CA ALA A 39 -5.40 2.10 3.95
C ALA A 39 -4.15 2.82 3.42
N ILE A 40 -3.15 3.04 4.28
CA ILE A 40 -1.85 3.60 3.88
C ILE A 40 -1.15 2.67 2.90
N ARG A 41 -1.10 1.37 3.21
CA ARG A 41 -0.49 0.36 2.33
C ARG A 41 -1.18 0.31 0.96
N HIS A 42 -2.51 0.34 0.94
CA HIS A 42 -3.28 0.35 -0.31
C HIS A 42 -3.02 1.63 -1.12
N SER A 43 -2.98 2.79 -0.46
CA SER A 43 -2.71 4.07 -1.12
C SER A 43 -1.32 4.08 -1.75
N PHE A 44 -0.31 3.58 -1.04
CA PHE A 44 1.05 3.42 -1.57
C PHE A 44 1.09 2.48 -2.79
N ALA A 45 0.46 1.31 -2.71
CA ALA A 45 0.39 0.35 -3.81
C ALA A 45 -0.27 0.96 -5.06
N THR A 46 -1.41 1.62 -4.86
CA THR A 46 -2.19 2.26 -5.92
C THR A 46 -1.37 3.38 -6.56
N HIS A 47 -0.72 4.23 -5.75
CA HIS A 47 0.13 5.31 -6.26
C HIS A 47 1.26 4.78 -7.14
N LEU A 48 1.94 3.70 -6.72
CA LEU A 48 3.02 3.13 -7.52
C LEU A 48 2.48 2.56 -8.84
N LEU A 49 1.39 1.80 -8.81
CA LEU A 49 0.75 1.26 -10.00
C LEU A 49 0.27 2.38 -10.95
N ASP A 50 -0.29 3.46 -10.42
CA ASP A 50 -0.76 4.61 -11.19
C ASP A 50 0.39 5.38 -11.86
N ASN A 51 1.57 5.39 -11.25
CA ASN A 51 2.78 5.97 -11.85
C ASN A 51 3.54 5.00 -12.77
N GLY A 52 2.96 3.82 -13.04
CA GLY A 52 3.51 2.87 -14.01
C GLY A 52 4.57 1.93 -13.44
N ALA A 53 4.70 1.85 -12.11
CA ALA A 53 5.51 0.82 -11.50
C ALA A 53 4.96 -0.57 -11.87
N ASP A 54 5.88 -1.49 -12.17
CA ASP A 54 5.52 -2.87 -12.45
C ASP A 54 4.93 -3.53 -11.19
N LEU A 55 3.94 -4.40 -11.40
CA LEU A 55 3.23 -5.06 -10.32
C LEU A 55 4.20 -5.90 -9.45
N ARG A 56 5.22 -6.50 -10.05
CA ARG A 56 6.22 -7.30 -9.34
C ARG A 56 7.10 -6.41 -8.46
N SER A 57 7.49 -5.24 -8.95
CA SER A 57 8.21 -4.24 -8.15
C SER A 57 7.37 -3.72 -6.97
N VAL A 58 6.07 -3.46 -7.17
CA VAL A 58 5.16 -3.06 -6.08
C VAL A 58 5.01 -4.17 -5.04
N GLN A 59 4.95 -5.43 -5.47
CA GLN A 59 4.88 -6.59 -4.58
C GLN A 59 6.14 -6.79 -3.74
N GLU A 60 7.32 -6.63 -4.34
CA GLU A 60 8.61 -6.68 -3.63
C GLU A 60 8.70 -5.57 -2.58
N LEU A 61 8.28 -4.35 -2.92
CA LEU A 61 8.29 -3.20 -2.00
C LEU A 61 7.30 -3.32 -0.83
N LEU A 62 6.14 -3.94 -1.07
CA LEU A 62 5.13 -4.18 -0.03
C LEU A 62 5.41 -5.41 0.83
N GLY A 63 6.36 -6.24 0.39
CA GLY A 63 7.02 -7.28 1.14
C GLY A 63 6.10 -8.37 1.67
N HIS A 64 5.63 -9.30 0.83
CA HIS A 64 5.20 -10.62 1.32
C HIS A 64 5.35 -11.77 0.30
N VAL A 65 6.05 -12.81 0.78
CA VAL A 65 6.07 -14.23 0.37
C VAL A 65 4.68 -14.91 0.48
N SER A 66 3.55 -14.20 0.62
CA SER A 66 2.24 -14.84 0.71
C SER A 66 1.14 -14.11 -0.06
N LEU A 67 0.54 -14.89 -0.95
CA LEU A 67 -0.21 -14.53 -2.14
C LEU A 67 -1.69 -14.15 -1.86
N SER A 68 -2.02 -13.54 -0.71
CA SER A 68 -3.43 -13.42 -0.26
C SER A 68 -4.13 -12.10 -0.63
N THR A 69 -3.43 -11.10 -1.18
CA THR A 69 -4.05 -9.83 -1.68
C THR A 69 -3.72 -9.52 -3.15
N THR A 70 -2.98 -10.42 -3.79
CA THR A 70 -2.46 -10.33 -5.16
C THR A 70 -3.55 -10.22 -6.22
N GLN A 71 -4.75 -10.76 -5.94
CA GLN A 71 -5.88 -10.81 -6.87
C GLN A 71 -6.52 -9.44 -7.14
N ILE A 72 -6.49 -8.52 -6.17
CA ILE A 72 -7.06 -7.17 -6.35
C ILE A 72 -6.16 -6.37 -7.30
N TYR A 73 -4.85 -6.48 -7.16
CA TYR A 73 -3.90 -5.75 -8.01
C TYR A 73 -3.88 -6.25 -9.46
N THR A 74 -4.21 -7.51 -9.71
CA THR A 74 -4.32 -8.04 -11.09
C THR A 74 -5.44 -7.37 -11.87
N HIS A 75 -6.54 -6.99 -11.20
CA HIS A 75 -7.65 -6.31 -11.84
C HIS A 75 -7.29 -4.87 -12.27
N VAL A 76 -6.51 -4.16 -11.43
CA VAL A 76 -6.03 -2.80 -11.72
C VAL A 76 -5.06 -2.80 -12.92
N THR A 77 -4.11 -3.75 -12.96
CA THR A 77 -3.18 -3.88 -14.07
C THR A 77 -3.88 -4.20 -15.40
N LYS A 78 -4.93 -5.04 -15.41
CA LYS A 78 -5.71 -5.34 -16.63
C LYS A 78 -6.42 -4.11 -17.19
N GLN A 79 -7.02 -3.28 -16.34
CA GLN A 79 -7.66 -2.04 -16.78
C GLN A 79 -6.64 -1.06 -17.36
N LYS A 80 -5.46 -0.94 -16.74
CA LYS A 80 -4.40 -0.06 -17.22
C LYS A 80 -3.75 -0.57 -18.52
N LEU A 81 -3.50 -1.88 -18.65
CA LEU A 81 -3.06 -2.50 -19.90
C LEU A 81 -4.05 -2.21 -21.03
N LYS A 82 -5.35 -2.34 -20.78
CA LYS A 82 -6.39 -2.02 -21.77
C LYS A 82 -6.39 -0.54 -22.14
N LYS A 83 -6.15 0.36 -21.18
CA LYS A 83 -6.06 1.81 -21.41
C LYS A 83 -4.81 2.20 -22.20
N VAL A 84 -3.64 1.67 -21.83
CA VAL A 84 -2.36 1.88 -22.53
C VAL A 84 -2.41 1.28 -23.93
N TYR A 85 -2.98 0.08 -24.09
CA TYR A 85 -3.19 -0.55 -25.38
C TYR A 85 -4.08 0.31 -26.29
N LYS A 86 -5.24 0.78 -25.81
CA LYS A 86 -6.11 1.71 -26.56
C LYS A 86 -5.42 3.02 -26.92
N MET A 87 -4.56 3.54 -26.04
CA MET A 87 -3.89 4.82 -26.23
C MET A 87 -2.73 4.73 -27.24
N ASN A 88 -2.01 3.60 -27.27
CA ASN A 88 -0.88 3.37 -28.17
C ASN A 88 -1.24 2.64 -29.47
N HIS A 89 -2.43 2.03 -29.53
CA HIS A 89 -2.97 1.38 -30.73
C HIS A 89 -4.37 1.90 -31.06
N PRO A 90 -4.55 3.20 -31.41
CA PRO A 90 -5.86 3.81 -31.64
C PRO A 90 -6.56 3.35 -32.93
N ARG A 91 -5.98 2.42 -33.70
CA ARG A 91 -6.45 1.95 -35.02
C ARG A 91 -6.56 0.42 -35.15
N ALA A 92 -6.53 -0.33 -34.05
CA ALA A 92 -6.73 -1.78 -34.03
C ALA A 92 -8.20 -2.15 -33.77
#